data_AF-A0A7M4AQK6-F1
#
_entry.id   AF-A0A7M4AQK6-F1
#
_cell.length_a   1.000
_cell.length_b   1.000
_cell.length_c   1.000
_cell.angle_alpha   90.00
_cell.angle_beta   90.00
_cell.angle_gamma   90.00
#
_symmetry.space_group_name_H-M   'P 1'
#
loop_
_entity.id
_entity.type
_entity.pdbx_description
1 polymer ?
#
loop_
_entity_poly.entity_id
_entity_poly.type
_entity_poly.pdbx_seq_one_letter_code
_entity_poly.pdbx_strand_id
1 'polypeptide(L)'
;MADVGPILPYYLRNIRNISFSEGNVLGVNYIYGFLSIITFIVLVALAFLIIRARPKNPENRFMFVLLLAEAYRVVANWYNAYPFEGSQGFLHVLSSYRVGWYFCSIMCIMMYISAVSFYPPKKLEFMAQPKIKNNLWWFLPAVAAIIITALVSANGIVGTVGGAYYIECEAGSEGQPATVISYADSPPITSTCGAEDDTTYVPNSFFVPGSSDIGKLLLITPVFSATIAMLFMRAGWKRLSQEPGRENEAIEARSLFLGFAGKAIIKGTMVFCIVFMVIRFGDFNLADVTTIIETEGERVVFTYLVLFYGFLFSILLTGMLEGFMFTYAILKNEILGIDEQLRKTFSAAIFATVGGIALLLTSEIIEGFVPGGGLVAGVVVGAPLVILRRPIFGAIQNFSSVLMPEAFTAAEKSYLEAYEIAMEDRVITDEERKFLRLQAKTLGLDEARVGHLEAWYDRQLSSEEE
;
A
#
# COMPACT_ATOMS: atom_id res chain seq x y z
N MET A 1 -23.61 10.03 16.21
CA MET A 1 -23.66 9.21 14.97
C MET A 1 -24.61 9.95 14.08
N ALA A 2 -24.28 10.17 12.80
CA ALA A 2 -25.24 10.79 11.90
C ALA A 2 -26.51 9.94 11.79
N ASP A 3 -27.67 10.56 11.62
CA ASP A 3 -28.96 9.86 11.54
C ASP A 3 -29.17 9.24 10.15
N VAL A 4 -28.38 8.21 9.86
CA VAL A 4 -28.38 7.49 8.57
C VAL A 4 -29.16 6.16 8.63
N GLY A 5 -29.89 5.92 9.72
CA GLY A 5 -30.60 4.67 9.96
C GLY A 5 -29.68 3.48 10.32
N PRO A 6 -30.16 2.22 10.16
CA PRO A 6 -29.39 1.04 10.50
C PRO A 6 -28.11 0.86 9.65
N ILE A 7 -26.99 0.59 10.31
CA ILE A 7 -25.64 0.61 9.73
C ILE A 7 -25.45 -0.41 8.58
N LEU A 8 -25.92 -1.65 8.74
CA LEU A 8 -25.69 -2.67 7.71
C LEU A 8 -26.48 -2.40 6.42
N PRO A 9 -27.80 -2.11 6.48
CA PRO A 9 -28.55 -1.63 5.31
C PRO A 9 -27.95 -0.39 4.67
N TYR A 10 -27.43 0.54 5.48
CA TYR A 10 -26.77 1.76 5.01
C TYR A 10 -25.57 1.47 4.11
N TYR A 11 -24.63 0.62 4.54
CA TYR A 11 -23.48 0.24 3.71
C TYR A 11 -23.90 -0.53 2.47
N LEU A 12 -24.82 -1.49 2.60
CA LEU A 12 -25.27 -2.30 1.47
C LEU A 12 -25.93 -1.44 0.39
N ARG A 13 -26.73 -0.44 0.79
CA ARG A 13 -27.32 0.53 -0.14
C ARG A 13 -26.25 1.34 -0.85
N ASN A 14 -25.32 1.94 -0.11
CA ASN A 14 -24.27 2.78 -0.69
C ASN A 14 -23.32 1.99 -1.61
N ILE A 15 -23.06 0.71 -1.31
CA ILE A 15 -22.24 -0.16 -2.17
C ILE A 15 -23.02 -0.61 -3.42
N ARG A 16 -24.32 -0.87 -3.30
CA ARG A 16 -25.16 -1.26 -4.44
C ARG A 16 -25.37 -0.12 -5.43
N ASN A 17 -25.41 1.11 -4.93
CA ASN A 17 -25.73 2.30 -5.74
C ASN A 17 -24.46 3.04 -6.18
N ILE A 18 -23.30 2.37 -6.21
CA ILE A 18 -22.10 2.96 -6.79
C ILE A 18 -22.39 3.24 -8.27
N SER A 19 -22.11 4.46 -8.69
CA SER A 19 -22.30 4.91 -10.07
C SER A 19 -21.27 5.98 -10.38
N PHE A 20 -20.28 5.65 -11.21
CA PHE A 20 -19.24 6.59 -11.62
C PHE A 20 -19.76 7.60 -12.64
N SER A 21 -20.83 7.28 -13.37
CA SER A 21 -21.44 8.18 -14.35
C SER A 21 -22.27 9.26 -13.67
N GLU A 22 -23.03 8.90 -12.63
CA GLU A 22 -23.89 9.81 -11.85
C GLU A 22 -23.13 10.47 -10.69
N GLY A 23 -21.88 10.06 -10.44
CA GLY A 23 -21.05 10.61 -9.36
C GLY A 23 -21.36 10.05 -7.96
N ASN A 24 -22.16 8.99 -7.86
CA ASN A 24 -22.42 8.31 -6.59
C ASN A 24 -21.23 7.41 -6.19
N VAL A 25 -20.31 7.98 -5.40
CA VAL A 25 -19.04 7.33 -5.03
C VAL A 25 -18.90 7.04 -3.54
N LEU A 26 -19.98 7.22 -2.77
CA LEU A 26 -19.97 6.98 -1.32
C LEU A 26 -19.63 5.52 -0.99
N GLY A 27 -20.21 4.56 -1.72
CA GLY A 27 -19.86 3.15 -1.59
C GLY A 27 -18.36 2.88 -1.78
N VAL A 28 -17.73 3.53 -2.76
CA VAL A 28 -16.28 3.41 -3.02
C VAL A 28 -15.47 3.99 -1.88
N ASN A 29 -15.89 5.12 -1.31
CA ASN A 29 -15.24 5.73 -0.14
C ASN A 29 -15.26 4.79 1.08
N TYR A 30 -16.39 4.12 1.34
CA TYR A 30 -16.47 3.13 2.42
C TYR A 30 -15.55 1.94 2.16
N ILE A 31 -15.59 1.36 0.95
CA ILE A 31 -14.73 0.24 0.56
C ILE A 31 -13.26 0.61 0.74
N TYR A 32 -12.85 1.77 0.23
CA TYR A 32 -11.50 2.28 0.38
C TYR A 32 -11.14 2.49 1.85
N GLY A 33 -12.03 3.11 2.63
CA GLY A 33 -11.85 3.35 4.06
C GLY A 33 -11.57 2.05 4.83
N PHE A 34 -12.38 1.01 4.63
CA PHE A 34 -12.17 -0.30 5.26
C PHE A 34 -10.85 -0.95 4.81
N LEU A 35 -10.56 -0.96 3.51
CA LEU A 35 -9.32 -1.54 2.98
C LEU A 35 -8.09 -0.80 3.48
N SER A 36 -8.17 0.52 3.66
CA SER A 36 -7.09 1.33 4.20
C SER A 36 -6.74 0.96 5.65
N ILE A 37 -7.75 0.71 6.49
CA ILE A 37 -7.58 0.29 7.88
C ILE A 37 -6.96 -1.12 7.94
N ILE A 38 -7.44 -2.05 7.12
CA ILE A 38 -6.87 -3.41 7.06
C ILE A 38 -5.40 -3.34 6.62
N THR A 39 -5.11 -2.59 5.55
CA THR A 39 -3.75 -2.45 5.03
C THR A 39 -2.82 -1.81 6.07
N PHE A 40 -3.30 -0.82 6.82
CA PHE A 40 -2.57 -0.22 7.93
C PHE A 40 -2.21 -1.23 9.01
N ILE A 41 -3.16 -2.04 9.47
CA ILE A 41 -2.92 -3.07 10.49
C ILE A 41 -1.83 -4.04 10.01
N VAL A 42 -1.92 -4.47 8.74
CA VAL A 42 -0.91 -5.35 8.14
C VAL A 42 0.46 -4.68 8.10
N LEU A 43 0.57 -3.43 7.62
CA LEU A 43 1.84 -2.72 7.55
C LEU A 43 2.45 -2.44 8.93
N VAL A 44 1.63 -2.11 9.92
CA VAL A 44 2.07 -1.97 11.31
C VAL A 44 2.59 -3.30 11.85
N ALA A 45 1.88 -4.40 11.61
CA ALA A 45 2.34 -5.73 12.03
C ALA A 45 3.69 -6.10 11.38
N LEU A 46 3.84 -5.86 10.08
CA LEU A 46 5.09 -6.06 9.33
C LEU A 46 6.22 -5.19 9.90
N ALA A 47 5.94 -3.92 10.23
CA ALA A 47 6.92 -3.03 10.84
C ALA A 47 7.40 -3.58 12.19
N PHE A 48 6.46 -4.05 13.02
CA PHE A 48 6.79 -4.66 14.30
C PHE A 48 7.63 -5.93 14.17
N LEU A 49 7.40 -6.75 13.13
CA LEU A 49 8.25 -7.91 12.86
C LEU A 49 9.69 -7.48 12.52
N ILE A 50 9.86 -6.46 11.67
CA ILE A 50 11.18 -5.92 11.29
C ILE A 50 11.96 -5.47 12.53
N ILE A 51 11.36 -4.66 13.40
CA ILE A 51 12.09 -4.14 14.58
C ILE A 51 12.33 -5.22 15.63
N ARG A 52 11.41 -6.18 15.77
CA ARG A 52 11.55 -7.28 16.73
C ARG A 52 12.69 -8.22 16.36
N ALA A 53 12.92 -8.44 15.06
CA ALA A 53 13.97 -9.34 14.61
C ALA A 53 15.37 -8.87 15.02
N ARG A 54 15.71 -7.59 14.79
CA ARG A 54 16.97 -6.97 15.31
C ARG A 54 16.78 -5.51 15.75
N PRO A 55 16.38 -5.26 17.01
CA PRO A 55 16.03 -3.91 17.48
C PRO A 55 17.23 -2.96 17.61
N LYS A 56 18.46 -3.46 17.58
CA LYS A 56 19.70 -2.66 17.63
C LYS A 56 20.29 -2.37 16.24
N ASN A 57 19.85 -3.08 15.19
CA ASN A 57 20.37 -2.86 13.85
C ASN A 57 19.83 -1.52 13.32
N PRO A 58 20.70 -0.59 12.85
CA PRO A 58 20.27 0.69 12.28
C PRO A 58 19.35 0.53 11.08
N GLU A 59 19.53 -0.53 10.30
CA GLU A 59 18.70 -0.82 9.15
C GLU A 59 17.27 -1.20 9.55
N ASN A 60 17.10 -2.15 10.47
CA ASN A 60 15.77 -2.54 10.95
C ASN A 60 15.03 -1.34 11.58
N ARG A 61 15.73 -0.46 12.31
CA ARG A 61 15.14 0.79 12.85
C ARG A 61 14.69 1.73 11.75
N PHE A 62 15.54 1.91 10.73
CA PHE A 62 15.21 2.76 9.60
C PHE A 62 14.00 2.21 8.83
N MET A 63 14.00 0.92 8.53
CA MET A 63 12.91 0.26 7.80
C MET A 63 11.61 0.22 8.61
N PHE A 64 11.70 0.07 9.93
CA PHE A 64 10.56 0.20 10.83
C PHE A 64 9.90 1.58 10.75
N VAL A 65 10.68 2.66 10.88
CA VAL A 65 10.15 4.02 10.80
C VAL A 65 9.58 4.32 9.41
N LEU A 66 10.25 3.85 8.35
CA LEU A 66 9.79 4.00 6.98
C LEU A 66 8.44 3.31 6.76
N LEU A 67 8.29 2.09 7.28
CA LEU A 67 7.07 1.34 7.12
C LEU A 67 5.92 1.88 7.96
N LEU A 68 6.20 2.41 9.15
CA LEU A 68 5.20 3.14 9.93
C LEU A 68 4.72 4.41 9.21
N ALA A 69 5.64 5.13 8.57
CA ALA A 69 5.30 6.29 7.75
C ALA A 69 4.32 5.93 6.63
N GLU A 70 4.66 4.87 5.89
CA GLU A 70 3.83 4.37 4.79
C GLU A 70 2.50 3.82 5.29
N ALA A 71 2.49 3.10 6.42
CA ALA A 71 1.26 2.64 7.05
C ALA A 71 0.32 3.82 7.32
N TYR A 72 0.82 4.88 7.98
CA TYR A 72 -0.01 6.05 8.26
C TYR A 72 -0.55 6.71 6.99
N ARG A 73 0.25 6.74 5.91
CA ARG A 73 -0.16 7.33 4.63
C ARG A 73 -1.23 6.52 3.89
N VAL A 74 -1.25 5.21 4.06
CA VAL A 74 -2.25 4.33 3.46
C VAL A 74 -3.65 4.64 4.00
N VAL A 75 -3.77 5.15 5.23
CA VAL A 75 -5.03 5.47 5.93
C VAL A 75 -5.58 6.84 5.53
N ALA A 76 -5.48 7.23 4.26
CA ALA A 76 -5.77 8.59 3.82
C ALA A 76 -7.25 9.04 4.04
N ASN A 77 -8.20 8.10 4.06
CA ASN A 77 -9.64 8.39 4.03
C ASN A 77 -10.44 7.62 5.11
N TRP A 78 -9.82 7.29 6.25
CA TRP A 78 -10.44 6.47 7.30
C TRP A 78 -11.68 7.08 7.94
N TYR A 79 -11.75 8.41 7.97
CA TYR A 79 -12.87 9.16 8.51
C TYR A 79 -14.16 8.97 7.66
N ASN A 80 -14.03 8.42 6.45
CA ASN A 80 -15.13 7.97 5.62
C ASN A 80 -15.36 6.46 5.71
N ALA A 81 -14.69 5.71 6.60
CA ALA A 81 -14.99 4.31 6.84
C ALA A 81 -16.23 4.11 7.73
N TYR A 82 -16.72 5.19 8.35
CA TYR A 82 -17.89 5.19 9.23
C TYR A 82 -18.65 6.51 9.09
N PRO A 83 -20.00 6.51 9.13
CA PRO A 83 -20.82 7.73 9.08
C PRO A 83 -20.75 8.47 10.42
N PHE A 84 -19.59 9.08 10.70
CA PHE A 84 -19.43 9.91 11.88
C PHE A 84 -20.31 11.15 11.79
N GLU A 85 -20.78 11.61 12.95
CA GLU A 85 -21.49 12.87 13.06
C GLU A 85 -20.51 14.03 12.92
N GLY A 86 -20.84 14.96 12.03
CA GLY A 86 -20.00 16.13 11.80
C GLY A 86 -20.09 17.10 12.95
N SER A 87 -18.94 17.53 13.44
CA SER A 87 -18.85 18.65 14.37
C SER A 87 -17.61 19.47 14.06
N GLN A 88 -17.61 20.74 14.45
CA GLN A 88 -16.41 21.59 14.36
C GLN A 88 -15.21 20.93 15.06
N GLY A 89 -15.43 20.36 16.26
CA GLY A 89 -14.41 19.62 16.99
C GLY A 89 -13.85 18.41 16.20
N PHE A 90 -14.71 17.65 15.52
CA PHE A 90 -14.25 16.54 14.69
C PHE A 90 -13.47 17.00 13.45
N LEU A 91 -13.86 18.12 12.83
CA LEU A 91 -13.12 18.72 11.71
C LEU A 91 -11.73 19.22 12.14
N HIS A 92 -11.55 19.67 13.40
CA HIS A 92 -10.23 19.94 13.97
C HIS A 92 -9.38 18.68 14.09
N VAL A 93 -9.95 17.57 14.56
CA VAL A 93 -9.26 16.27 14.64
C VAL A 93 -8.86 15.79 13.25
N LEU A 94 -9.78 15.85 12.29
CA LEU A 94 -9.55 15.48 10.89
C LEU A 94 -8.41 16.31 10.29
N SER A 95 -8.45 17.64 10.44
CA SER A 95 -7.43 18.51 9.87
C SER A 95 -6.06 18.28 10.51
N SER A 96 -6.02 18.03 11.83
CA SER A 96 -4.77 17.68 12.55
C SER A 96 -4.22 16.32 12.11
N TYR A 97 -5.09 15.33 11.91
CA TYR A 97 -4.73 14.03 11.35
C TYR A 97 -4.09 14.19 9.96
N ARG A 98 -4.66 15.04 9.11
CA ARG A 98 -4.12 15.34 7.79
C ARG A 98 -2.74 16.00 7.84
N VAL A 99 -2.48 16.88 8.81
CA VAL A 99 -1.13 17.41 9.05
C VAL A 99 -0.15 16.27 9.35
N GLY A 100 -0.53 15.30 10.19
CA GLY A 100 0.25 14.08 10.42
C GLY A 100 0.50 13.27 9.14
N TRP A 101 -0.49 13.21 8.25
CA TRP A 101 -0.37 12.49 6.98
C TRP A 101 0.66 13.14 6.04
N TYR A 102 0.66 14.47 5.97
CA TYR A 102 1.65 15.24 5.22
C TYR A 102 3.04 15.21 5.86
N PHE A 103 3.13 15.19 7.19
CA PHE A 103 4.37 14.91 7.91
C PHE A 103 4.98 13.57 7.46
N CYS A 104 4.19 12.49 7.42
CA CYS A 104 4.65 11.20 6.93
C CYS A 104 5.07 11.26 5.45
N SER A 105 4.42 12.08 4.63
CA SER A 105 4.81 12.26 3.22
C SER A 105 6.19 12.91 3.08
N ILE A 106 6.48 13.96 3.86
CA ILE A 106 7.80 14.60 3.93
C ILE A 106 8.85 13.61 4.42
N MET A 107 8.52 12.86 5.47
CA MET A 107 9.39 11.84 6.03
C MET A 107 9.73 10.76 4.98
N CYS A 108 8.74 10.22 4.26
CA CYS A 108 8.97 9.24 3.20
C CYS A 108 9.86 9.79 2.07
N ILE A 109 9.69 11.05 1.66
CA ILE A 109 10.56 11.67 0.65
C ILE A 109 12.03 11.55 1.05
N MET A 110 12.34 11.96 2.27
CA MET A 110 13.71 11.96 2.77
C MET A 110 14.22 10.54 3.02
N MET A 111 13.38 9.66 3.57
CA MET A 111 13.77 8.28 3.84
C MET A 111 14.03 7.50 2.56
N TYR A 112 13.21 7.64 1.52
CA TYR A 112 13.45 6.96 0.23
C TYR A 112 14.81 7.28 -0.36
N ILE A 113 15.16 8.57 -0.39
CA ILE A 113 16.48 9.01 -0.85
C ILE A 113 17.59 8.47 0.07
N SER A 114 17.34 8.44 1.38
CA SER A 114 18.33 8.01 2.38
C SER A 114 18.51 6.49 2.48
N ALA A 115 17.61 5.68 1.90
CA ALA A 115 17.72 4.22 1.89
C ALA A 115 19.03 3.74 1.25
N VAL A 116 19.56 4.53 0.31
CA VAL A 116 20.87 4.31 -0.33
C VAL A 116 22.04 4.23 0.66
N SER A 117 21.89 4.81 1.85
CA SER A 117 22.92 4.74 2.90
C SER A 117 23.20 3.30 3.29
N PHE A 118 22.20 2.41 3.25
CA PHE A 118 22.33 1.00 3.58
C PHE A 118 22.96 0.19 2.44
N TYR A 119 22.61 0.54 1.20
CA TYR A 119 23.04 -0.15 -0.04
C TYR A 119 23.69 0.84 -1.04
N PRO A 120 24.90 1.34 -0.74
CA PRO A 120 25.48 2.47 -1.46
C PRO A 120 26.02 2.10 -2.86
N PRO A 121 25.62 2.82 -3.93
CA PRO A 121 26.32 2.77 -5.20
C PRO A 121 27.70 3.44 -5.06
N LYS A 122 28.61 3.14 -5.99
CA LYS A 122 30.02 3.58 -5.94
C LYS A 122 30.22 5.09 -5.70
N LYS A 123 29.31 5.95 -6.20
CA LYS A 123 29.40 7.41 -6.05
C LYS A 123 28.89 7.94 -4.70
N LEU A 124 28.18 7.12 -3.92
CA LEU A 124 27.54 7.52 -2.65
C LEU A 124 28.06 6.71 -1.45
N GLU A 125 29.26 6.14 -1.54
CA GLU A 125 29.88 5.37 -0.44
C GLU A 125 30.02 6.17 0.86
N PHE A 126 30.16 7.49 0.76
CA PHE A 126 30.21 8.36 1.94
C PHE A 126 28.94 8.27 2.80
N MET A 127 27.79 7.92 2.21
CA MET A 127 26.52 7.75 2.95
C MET A 127 26.51 6.47 3.79
N ALA A 128 27.43 5.54 3.53
CA ALA A 128 27.54 4.27 4.25
C ALA A 128 28.17 4.39 5.64
N GLN A 129 28.59 5.60 6.04
CA GLN A 129 29.25 5.84 7.32
C GLN A 129 28.33 5.43 8.50
N PRO A 130 28.86 4.71 9.52
CA PRO A 130 28.06 4.25 10.66
C PRO A 130 27.35 5.40 11.41
N LYS A 131 27.98 6.57 11.51
CA LYS A 131 27.40 7.76 12.14
C LYS A 131 26.14 8.26 11.41
N ILE A 132 26.08 8.11 10.10
CA ILE A 132 24.92 8.48 9.29
C ILE A 132 23.85 7.40 9.49
N LYS A 133 24.17 6.14 9.17
CA LYS A 133 23.25 4.99 9.28
C LYS A 133 22.52 4.93 10.63
N ASN A 134 23.27 5.10 11.74
CA ASN A 134 22.73 4.96 13.09
C ASN A 134 21.75 6.08 13.49
N ASN A 135 21.78 7.21 12.80
CA ASN A 135 21.01 8.39 13.19
C ASN A 135 19.84 8.71 12.24
N LEU A 136 19.84 8.18 11.01
CA LEU A 136 18.78 8.47 10.02
C LEU A 136 17.36 8.20 10.54
N TRP A 137 17.17 7.13 11.31
CA TRP A 137 15.85 6.70 11.78
C TRP A 137 15.18 7.70 12.73
N TRP A 138 15.94 8.55 13.45
CA TRP A 138 15.40 9.58 14.35
C TRP A 138 15.59 11.00 13.81
N PHE A 139 16.69 11.24 13.08
CA PHE A 139 17.02 12.54 12.52
C PHE A 139 16.04 12.96 11.42
N LEU A 140 15.69 12.05 10.51
CA LEU A 140 14.76 12.36 9.42
C LEU A 140 13.33 12.70 9.92
N PRO A 141 12.74 11.95 10.87
CA PRO A 141 11.50 12.39 11.52
C PRO A 141 11.61 13.77 12.17
N ALA A 142 12.72 14.09 12.84
CA ALA A 142 12.90 15.41 13.46
C ALA A 142 12.93 16.53 12.41
N VAL A 143 13.64 16.34 11.29
CA VAL A 143 13.65 17.29 10.18
C VAL A 143 12.26 17.43 9.55
N ALA A 144 11.52 16.32 9.37
CA ALA A 144 10.16 16.37 8.84
C ALA A 144 9.22 17.17 9.76
N ALA A 145 9.39 17.02 11.09
CA ALA A 145 8.60 17.74 12.09
C ALA A 145 8.88 19.24 12.03
N ILE A 146 10.14 19.64 11.86
CA ILE A 146 10.52 21.04 11.68
C ILE A 146 9.89 21.61 10.40
N ILE A 147 10.00 20.90 9.27
CA ILE A 147 9.47 21.36 7.98
C ILE A 147 7.95 21.52 8.04
N ILE A 148 7.21 20.52 8.51
CA ILE A 148 5.74 20.61 8.55
C ILE A 148 5.27 21.70 9.52
N THR A 149 5.96 21.86 10.65
CA THR A 149 5.65 22.90 11.63
C THR A 149 5.89 24.29 11.03
N ALA A 150 7.00 24.47 10.31
CA ALA A 150 7.30 25.71 9.60
C ALA A 150 6.22 26.02 8.54
N LEU A 151 5.82 25.03 7.73
CA LEU A 151 4.77 25.21 6.72
C LEU A 151 3.43 25.61 7.34
N VAL A 152 3.00 24.91 8.40
CA VAL A 152 1.74 25.21 9.11
C VAL A 152 1.81 26.57 9.80
N SER A 153 2.96 26.94 10.37
CA SER A 153 3.11 28.26 11.00
C SER A 153 3.05 29.42 10.00
N ALA A 154 3.52 29.20 8.77
CA ALA A 154 3.55 30.24 7.73
C ALA A 154 2.23 30.38 6.98
N ASN A 155 1.52 29.27 6.73
CA ASN A 155 0.34 29.24 5.85
C ASN A 155 -0.97 28.87 6.56
N GLY A 156 -0.93 28.56 7.86
CA GLY A 156 -2.02 27.90 8.56
C GLY A 156 -2.22 26.45 8.12
N ILE A 157 -3.18 25.77 8.75
CA ILE A 157 -3.52 24.38 8.40
C ILE A 157 -4.14 24.34 7.00
N VAL A 158 -5.16 25.16 6.73
CA VAL A 158 -5.84 25.18 5.42
C VAL A 158 -4.89 25.51 4.27
N GLY A 159 -4.00 26.50 4.43
CA GLY A 159 -3.01 26.81 3.38
C GLY A 159 -2.00 25.70 3.15
N THR A 160 -1.67 24.91 4.18
CA THR A 160 -0.67 23.83 4.08
C THR A 160 -1.25 22.52 3.55
N VAL A 161 -2.40 22.09 4.06
CA VAL A 161 -2.96 20.76 3.79
C VAL A 161 -4.27 20.80 3.00
N GLY A 162 -4.93 21.96 2.92
CA GLY A 162 -6.24 22.18 2.31
C GLY A 162 -7.40 22.16 3.32
N GLY A 163 -8.56 22.66 2.89
CA GLY A 163 -9.77 22.72 3.71
C GLY A 163 -10.36 21.34 4.04
N ALA A 164 -11.34 21.30 4.93
CA ALA A 164 -12.06 20.07 5.27
C ALA A 164 -13.54 20.37 5.48
N TYR A 165 -14.40 19.50 4.95
CA TYR A 165 -15.84 19.68 4.96
C TYR A 165 -16.53 18.43 5.46
N TYR A 166 -17.63 18.63 6.17
CA TYR A 166 -18.61 17.61 6.47
C TYR A 166 -19.88 17.96 5.70
N ILE A 167 -20.45 16.95 5.03
CA ILE A 167 -21.66 17.08 4.23
C ILE A 167 -22.68 16.10 4.78
N GLU A 168 -23.89 16.59 5.03
CA GLU A 168 -25.02 15.80 5.51
C GLU A 168 -26.26 16.07 4.66
N CYS A 169 -26.92 14.97 4.32
CA CYS A 169 -28.19 14.93 3.60
C CYS A 169 -29.17 14.11 4.43
N GLU A 170 -30.16 14.79 5.01
CA GLU A 170 -31.20 14.18 5.86
C GLU A 170 -32.33 13.57 5.03
N ALA A 171 -33.04 12.58 5.56
CA ALA A 171 -34.19 11.97 4.88
C ALA A 171 -35.22 13.03 4.44
N GLY A 172 -35.60 13.04 3.16
CA GLY A 172 -36.53 14.04 2.61
C GLY A 172 -35.86 15.31 2.07
N SER A 173 -34.52 15.36 1.99
CA SER A 173 -33.75 16.48 1.42
C SER A 173 -33.37 16.29 -0.05
N GLU A 174 -33.98 15.34 -0.77
CA GLU A 174 -33.69 15.08 -2.18
C GLU A 174 -33.79 16.36 -3.04
N GLY A 175 -32.75 16.66 -3.81
CA GLY A 175 -32.66 17.87 -4.63
C GLY A 175 -32.48 19.19 -3.85
N GLN A 176 -32.44 19.15 -2.51
CA GLN A 176 -32.20 20.33 -1.67
C GLN A 176 -30.70 20.59 -1.44
N PRO A 177 -30.30 21.82 -1.06
CA PRO A 177 -28.94 22.10 -0.63
C PRO A 177 -28.54 21.24 0.57
N ALA A 178 -27.36 20.63 0.51
CA ALA A 178 -26.84 19.81 1.60
C ALA A 178 -26.40 20.68 2.79
N THR A 179 -26.49 20.12 3.99
CA THR A 179 -25.95 20.76 5.18
C THR A 179 -24.42 20.61 5.16
N VAL A 180 -23.71 21.73 5.05
CA VAL A 180 -22.24 21.76 4.99
C VAL A 180 -21.66 22.40 6.24
N ILE A 181 -20.82 21.66 6.96
CA ILE A 181 -19.99 22.19 8.04
C ILE A 181 -18.55 22.27 7.53
N SER A 182 -17.97 23.46 7.54
CA SER A 182 -16.61 23.70 7.04
C SER A 182 -15.63 23.93 8.20
N TYR A 183 -14.41 23.43 8.04
CA TYR A 183 -13.29 23.78 8.91
C TYR A 183 -12.89 25.26 8.71
N ALA A 184 -12.42 25.92 9.77
CA ALA A 184 -12.05 27.33 9.75
C ALA A 184 -11.16 27.70 8.54
N ASP A 185 -11.44 28.84 7.90
CA ASP A 185 -10.74 29.37 6.72
C ASP A 185 -10.82 28.50 5.45
N SER A 186 -11.62 27.44 5.44
CA SER A 186 -11.84 26.63 4.23
C SER A 186 -12.66 27.41 3.20
N PRO A 187 -12.31 27.34 1.89
CA PRO A 187 -13.13 27.90 0.82
C PRO A 187 -14.58 27.41 0.89
N PRO A 188 -15.58 28.25 0.59
CA PRO A 188 -16.97 27.80 0.56
C PRO A 188 -17.15 26.75 -0.54
N ILE A 189 -17.88 25.68 -0.21
CA ILE A 189 -18.34 24.68 -1.20
C ILE A 189 -19.86 24.66 -1.23
N THR A 190 -20.41 24.41 -2.41
CA THR A 190 -21.84 24.17 -2.61
C THR A 190 -22.05 22.69 -2.90
N SER A 191 -22.97 22.06 -2.18
CA SER A 191 -23.34 20.66 -2.38
C SER A 191 -24.86 20.54 -2.35
N THR A 192 -25.39 19.62 -3.15
CA THR A 192 -26.81 19.26 -3.21
C THR A 192 -26.98 17.79 -2.82
N CYS A 193 -28.15 17.45 -2.29
CA CYS A 193 -28.48 16.10 -1.87
C CYS A 193 -29.10 15.29 -3.03
N GLY A 194 -28.25 14.95 -4.00
CA GLY A 194 -28.68 14.23 -5.22
C GLY A 194 -29.67 15.05 -6.07
N ALA A 195 -30.28 14.37 -7.04
CA ALA A 195 -31.40 14.93 -7.81
C ALA A 195 -32.71 14.83 -7.00
N GLU A 196 -33.71 15.65 -7.35
CA GLU A 196 -35.01 15.71 -6.65
C GLU A 196 -35.78 14.37 -6.71
N ASP A 197 -35.51 13.54 -7.72
CA ASP A 197 -36.06 12.20 -7.91
C ASP A 197 -35.13 11.07 -7.42
N ASP A 198 -33.91 11.39 -6.99
CA ASP A 198 -32.92 10.40 -6.56
C ASP A 198 -32.93 10.18 -5.03
N THR A 199 -33.79 9.26 -4.60
CA THR A 199 -33.86 8.80 -3.21
C THR A 199 -32.68 7.90 -2.79
N THR A 200 -31.77 7.55 -3.70
CA THR A 200 -30.66 6.65 -3.39
C THR A 200 -29.54 7.31 -2.60
N TYR A 201 -29.44 8.64 -2.70
CA TYR A 201 -28.41 9.47 -2.07
C TYR A 201 -28.73 9.91 -0.64
N VAL A 202 -29.95 9.64 -0.14
CA VAL A 202 -30.44 10.20 1.11
C VAL A 202 -31.04 9.10 2.00
N PRO A 203 -30.83 9.07 3.34
CA PRO A 203 -29.96 9.95 4.13
C PRO A 203 -28.49 9.53 4.02
N ASN A 204 -27.55 10.47 3.96
CA ASN A 204 -26.12 10.18 3.91
C ASN A 204 -25.30 11.26 4.62
N SER A 205 -24.13 10.86 5.13
CA SER A 205 -23.15 11.80 5.68
C SER A 205 -21.73 11.35 5.36
N PHE A 206 -20.87 12.32 5.05
CA PHE A 206 -19.48 12.04 4.67
C PHE A 206 -18.61 13.29 4.80
N PHE A 207 -17.29 13.06 4.77
CA PHE A 207 -16.29 14.12 4.83
C PHE A 207 -15.59 14.28 3.49
N VAL A 208 -15.36 15.52 3.08
CA VAL A 208 -14.62 15.86 1.88
C VAL A 208 -13.33 16.59 2.28
N PRO A 209 -12.15 15.99 2.05
CA PRO A 209 -10.88 16.68 2.21
C PRO A 209 -10.61 17.56 0.98
N GLY A 210 -10.44 18.86 1.17
CA GLY A 210 -9.88 19.73 0.12
C GLY A 210 -8.35 19.69 0.13
N SER A 211 -7.69 19.94 -1.00
CA SER A 211 -6.22 19.95 -1.08
C SER A 211 -5.69 21.33 -1.47
N SER A 212 -4.73 21.87 -0.73
CA SER A 212 -4.02 23.10 -1.12
C SER A 212 -2.90 22.79 -2.13
N ASP A 213 -2.34 23.80 -2.79
CA ASP A 213 -1.27 23.61 -3.77
C ASP A 213 -0.02 22.96 -3.15
N ILE A 214 0.33 23.35 -1.92
CA ILE A 214 1.41 22.71 -1.15
C ILE A 214 1.06 21.24 -0.88
N GLY A 215 -0.18 20.96 -0.46
CA GLY A 215 -0.66 19.60 -0.24
C GLY A 215 -0.56 18.73 -1.50
N LYS A 216 -1.01 19.25 -2.64
CA LYS A 216 -0.92 18.56 -3.94
C LYS A 216 0.53 18.23 -4.31
N LEU A 217 1.46 19.16 -4.12
CA LEU A 217 2.89 18.91 -4.35
C LEU A 217 3.43 17.83 -3.41
N LEU A 218 3.12 17.89 -2.11
CA LEU A 218 3.56 16.89 -1.13
C LEU A 218 2.94 15.50 -1.35
N LEU A 219 1.78 15.44 -2.01
CA LEU A 219 1.12 14.19 -2.38
C LEU A 219 1.83 13.49 -3.55
N ILE A 220 2.34 14.25 -4.51
CA ILE A 220 3.02 13.74 -5.72
C ILE A 220 4.52 13.51 -5.49
N THR A 221 5.20 14.38 -4.76
CA THR A 221 6.66 14.36 -4.56
C THR A 221 7.24 13.02 -4.09
N PRO A 222 6.59 12.25 -3.18
CA PRO A 222 7.08 10.94 -2.74
C PRO A 222 7.25 9.91 -3.87
N VAL A 223 6.56 10.10 -5.00
CA VAL A 223 6.71 9.23 -6.16
C VAL A 223 8.05 9.49 -6.85
N PHE A 224 8.44 10.76 -7.00
CA PHE A 224 9.74 11.12 -7.57
C PHE A 224 10.89 10.64 -6.69
N SER A 225 10.78 10.78 -5.37
CA SER A 225 11.79 10.26 -4.45
C SER A 225 11.87 8.73 -4.48
N ALA A 226 10.74 8.02 -4.63
CA ALA A 226 10.73 6.57 -4.83
C ALA A 226 11.39 6.16 -6.15
N THR A 227 11.20 6.93 -7.23
CA THR A 227 11.90 6.70 -8.52
C THR A 227 13.40 6.87 -8.37
N ILE A 228 13.85 7.91 -7.66
CA ILE A 228 15.29 8.12 -7.38
C ILE A 228 15.84 6.96 -6.53
N ALA A 229 15.12 6.56 -5.48
CA ALA A 229 15.48 5.43 -4.63
C ALA A 229 15.58 4.13 -5.43
N MET A 230 14.63 3.88 -6.35
CA MET A 230 14.66 2.74 -7.26
C MET A 230 15.94 2.72 -8.10
N LEU A 231 16.32 3.84 -8.71
CA LEU A 231 17.55 3.93 -9.50
C LEU A 231 18.80 3.67 -8.66
N PHE A 232 18.85 4.19 -7.43
CA PHE A 232 19.94 3.94 -6.51
C PHE A 232 20.02 2.48 -6.04
N MET A 233 18.89 1.87 -5.68
CA MET A 233 18.84 0.46 -5.30
C MET A 233 19.24 -0.46 -6.46
N ARG A 234 18.85 -0.13 -7.70
CA ARG A 234 19.31 -0.86 -8.90
C ARG A 234 20.82 -0.79 -9.06
N ALA A 235 21.40 0.40 -8.88
CA ALA A 235 22.83 0.60 -8.97
C ALA A 235 23.59 -0.10 -7.82
N GLY A 236 23.04 -0.07 -6.61
CA GLY A 236 23.55 -0.80 -5.45
C GLY A 236 23.52 -2.31 -5.67
N TRP A 237 22.38 -2.86 -6.09
CA TRP A 237 22.22 -4.28 -6.40
C TRP A 237 23.24 -4.77 -7.44
N LYS A 238 23.37 -4.09 -8.58
CA LYS A 238 24.31 -4.48 -9.65
C LYS A 238 25.77 -4.52 -9.16
N ARG A 239 26.13 -3.62 -8.24
CA ARG A 239 27.46 -3.60 -7.65
C ARG A 239 27.63 -4.75 -6.66
N LEU A 240 26.70 -4.92 -5.73
CA LEU A 240 26.77 -5.93 -4.68
C LEU A 240 26.79 -7.34 -5.25
N SER A 241 26.09 -7.57 -6.37
CA SER A 241 26.10 -8.86 -7.06
C SER A 241 27.44 -9.20 -7.73
N GLN A 242 28.33 -8.22 -7.90
CA GLN A 242 29.66 -8.42 -8.50
C GLN A 242 30.76 -8.58 -7.43
N GLU A 243 30.45 -8.31 -6.16
CA GLU A 243 31.40 -8.40 -5.05
C GLU A 243 31.25 -9.77 -4.34
N PRO A 244 32.30 -10.61 -4.32
CA PRO A 244 32.22 -11.91 -3.67
C PRO A 244 31.99 -11.75 -2.16
N GLY A 245 31.08 -12.56 -1.60
CA GLY A 245 30.71 -12.53 -0.17
C GLY A 245 29.62 -11.53 0.21
N ARG A 246 29.05 -10.77 -0.74
CA ARG A 246 27.95 -9.81 -0.48
C ARG A 246 26.61 -10.20 -1.12
N GLU A 247 26.43 -11.47 -1.41
CA GLU A 247 25.24 -12.01 -2.08
C GLU A 247 23.95 -11.71 -1.29
N ASN A 248 23.99 -11.84 0.04
CA ASN A 248 22.83 -11.54 0.90
C ASN A 248 22.38 -10.07 0.73
N GLU A 249 23.32 -9.13 0.82
CA GLU A 249 23.07 -7.70 0.64
C GLU A 249 22.60 -7.39 -0.79
N ALA A 250 23.11 -8.10 -1.79
CA ALA A 250 22.67 -7.95 -3.18
C ALA A 250 21.20 -8.36 -3.35
N ILE A 251 20.79 -9.48 -2.75
CA ILE A 251 19.39 -9.93 -2.79
C ILE A 251 18.51 -8.98 -1.98
N GLU A 252 18.98 -8.44 -0.86
CA GLU A 252 18.25 -7.42 -0.08
C GLU A 252 18.03 -6.16 -0.91
N ALA A 253 19.08 -5.61 -1.51
CA ALA A 253 19.00 -4.46 -2.42
C ALA A 253 18.06 -4.72 -3.62
N ARG A 254 18.03 -5.95 -4.16
CA ARG A 254 17.09 -6.36 -5.21
C ARG A 254 15.63 -6.29 -4.73
N SER A 255 15.35 -6.80 -3.55
CA SER A 255 13.99 -6.76 -2.97
C SER A 255 13.54 -5.32 -2.70
N LEU A 256 14.44 -4.47 -2.19
CA LEU A 256 14.15 -3.04 -2.02
C LEU A 256 13.93 -2.33 -3.36
N PHE A 257 14.76 -2.63 -4.36
CA PHE A 257 14.58 -2.15 -5.72
C PHE A 257 13.18 -2.50 -6.25
N LEU A 258 12.74 -3.75 -6.07
CA LEU A 258 11.42 -4.20 -6.51
C LEU A 258 10.28 -3.47 -5.78
N GLY A 259 10.42 -3.24 -4.47
CA GLY A 259 9.45 -2.44 -3.68
C GLY A 259 9.32 -1.01 -4.21
N PHE A 260 10.45 -0.30 -4.39
CA PHE A 260 10.45 1.04 -4.96
C PHE A 260 10.02 1.06 -6.43
N ALA A 261 10.35 0.04 -7.20
CA ALA A 261 9.98 -0.07 -8.60
C ALA A 261 8.46 -0.17 -8.76
N GLY A 262 7.81 -1.00 -7.96
CA GLY A 262 6.36 -1.10 -7.95
C GLY A 262 5.70 0.23 -7.58
N LYS A 263 6.24 0.97 -6.60
CA LYS A 263 5.74 2.31 -6.27
C LYS A 263 5.91 3.30 -7.43
N ALA A 264 7.10 3.39 -8.01
CA ALA A 264 7.36 4.33 -9.09
C ALA A 264 6.56 4.02 -10.38
N ILE A 265 6.36 2.73 -10.71
CA ILE A 265 5.60 2.34 -11.91
C ILE A 265 4.10 2.54 -11.68
N ILE A 266 3.56 1.94 -10.62
CA ILE A 266 2.11 1.93 -10.39
C ILE A 266 1.62 3.32 -9.97
N LYS A 267 2.23 3.91 -8.94
CA LYS A 267 1.85 5.24 -8.47
C LYS A 267 2.32 6.35 -9.42
N GLY A 268 3.45 6.16 -10.11
CA GLY A 268 3.91 7.12 -11.13
C GLY A 268 3.01 7.18 -12.36
N THR A 269 2.44 6.05 -12.79
CA THR A 269 1.40 6.06 -13.83
C THR A 269 0.19 6.87 -13.36
N MET A 270 -0.26 6.67 -12.12
CA MET A 270 -1.39 7.43 -11.58
C MET A 270 -1.08 8.91 -11.33
N VAL A 271 0.17 9.28 -11.05
CA VAL A 271 0.60 10.68 -11.04
C VAL A 271 0.47 11.31 -12.43
N PHE A 272 0.81 10.59 -13.50
CA PHE A 272 0.61 11.09 -14.86
C PHE A 272 -0.88 11.30 -15.16
N CYS A 273 -1.75 10.41 -14.66
CA CYS A 273 -3.21 10.60 -14.72
C CYS A 273 -3.66 11.85 -13.96
N ILE A 274 -3.13 12.12 -12.76
CA ILE A 274 -3.41 13.37 -12.03
C ILE A 274 -2.94 14.60 -12.82
N VAL A 275 -1.75 14.56 -13.41
CA VAL A 275 -1.24 15.67 -14.22
C VAL A 275 -2.17 15.92 -15.41
N PHE A 276 -2.63 14.86 -16.08
CA PHE A 276 -3.65 14.98 -17.12
C PHE A 276 -4.95 15.62 -16.61
N MET A 277 -5.41 15.23 -15.41
CA MET A 277 -6.60 15.83 -14.79
C MET A 277 -6.41 17.31 -14.51
N VAL A 278 -5.27 17.72 -13.94
CA VAL A 278 -4.96 19.13 -13.68
C VAL A 278 -4.90 19.93 -14.99
N ILE A 279 -4.30 19.38 -16.05
CA ILE A 279 -4.25 20.03 -17.36
C ILE A 279 -5.66 20.20 -17.97
N ARG A 280 -6.52 19.18 -17.82
CA ARG A 280 -7.85 19.17 -18.46
C ARG A 280 -8.93 19.90 -17.66
N PHE A 281 -8.88 19.84 -16.33
CA PHE A 281 -9.91 20.29 -15.40
C PHE A 281 -9.45 21.45 -14.51
N GLY A 282 -8.18 21.85 -14.57
CA GLY A 282 -7.61 22.91 -13.74
C GLY A 282 -7.25 22.47 -12.33
N ASP A 283 -7.95 21.48 -11.77
CA ASP A 283 -7.68 20.93 -10.44
C ASP A 283 -7.95 19.40 -10.34
N PHE A 284 -7.46 18.76 -9.27
CA PHE A 284 -7.84 17.42 -8.84
C PHE A 284 -8.29 17.46 -7.37
N ASN A 285 -9.60 17.46 -7.14
CA ASN A 285 -10.21 17.41 -5.82
C ASN A 285 -11.57 16.71 -5.85
N LEU A 286 -11.90 15.96 -4.80
CA LEU A 286 -13.24 15.38 -4.66
C LEU A 286 -14.32 16.45 -4.51
N ALA A 287 -13.96 17.62 -3.97
CA ALA A 287 -14.88 18.75 -3.82
C ALA A 287 -15.40 19.30 -5.16
N ASP A 288 -14.72 19.02 -6.27
CA ASP A 288 -15.03 19.63 -7.58
C ASP A 288 -15.91 18.73 -8.45
N VAL A 289 -16.26 17.52 -7.99
CA VAL A 289 -17.01 16.52 -8.78
C VAL A 289 -18.36 17.07 -9.24
N THR A 290 -19.08 17.77 -8.37
CA THR A 290 -20.38 18.40 -8.69
C THR A 290 -20.22 19.47 -9.77
N THR A 291 -19.17 20.28 -9.70
CA THR A 291 -18.88 21.32 -10.70
C THR A 291 -18.53 20.71 -12.06
N ILE A 292 -17.81 19.58 -12.07
CA ILE A 292 -17.44 18.88 -13.31
C ILE A 292 -18.67 18.24 -13.98
N ILE A 293 -19.62 17.71 -13.19
CA ILE A 293 -20.89 17.19 -13.71
C ILE A 293 -21.64 18.27 -14.48
N GLU A 294 -21.80 19.45 -13.87
CA GLU A 294 -22.57 20.56 -14.45
C GLU A 294 -21.91 21.18 -15.70
N THR A 295 -20.57 21.22 -15.74
CA THR A 295 -19.83 21.95 -16.79
C THR A 295 -19.41 21.09 -17.97
N GLU A 296 -19.08 19.82 -17.75
CA GLU A 296 -18.42 18.96 -18.74
C GLU A 296 -19.21 17.68 -19.08
N GLY A 297 -20.23 17.33 -18.28
CA GLY A 297 -21.14 16.22 -18.50
C GLY A 297 -20.65 14.84 -18.01
N GLU A 298 -21.57 13.88 -17.93
CA GLU A 298 -21.43 12.58 -17.24
C GLU A 298 -20.27 11.71 -17.74
N ARG A 299 -19.98 11.68 -19.05
CA ARG A 299 -18.85 10.89 -19.60
C ARG A 299 -17.50 11.36 -19.09
N VAL A 300 -17.38 12.65 -18.83
CA VAL A 300 -16.15 13.27 -18.34
C VAL A 300 -15.98 12.97 -16.86
N VAL A 301 -17.08 13.00 -16.09
CA VAL A 301 -17.14 12.64 -14.66
C VAL A 301 -16.73 11.19 -14.43
N PHE A 302 -17.22 10.26 -15.25
CA PHE A 302 -16.81 8.86 -15.20
C PHE A 302 -15.29 8.72 -15.30
N THR A 303 -14.69 9.37 -16.31
CA THR A 303 -13.24 9.33 -16.53
C THR A 303 -12.48 9.97 -15.35
N TYR A 304 -12.99 11.10 -14.84
CA TYR A 304 -12.42 11.77 -13.68
C TYR A 304 -12.40 10.85 -12.45
N LEU A 305 -13.52 10.22 -12.12
CA LEU A 305 -13.63 9.35 -10.95
C LEU A 305 -12.80 8.08 -11.08
N VAL A 306 -12.73 7.48 -12.27
CA VAL A 306 -11.83 6.33 -12.53
C VAL A 306 -10.38 6.69 -12.25
N LEU A 307 -9.91 7.83 -12.77
CA LEU A 307 -8.52 8.26 -12.56
C LEU A 307 -8.25 8.62 -11.09
N PHE A 308 -9.20 9.30 -10.43
CA PHE A 308 -9.08 9.72 -9.04
C PHE A 308 -9.01 8.52 -8.09
N TYR A 309 -9.98 7.60 -8.19
CA TYR A 309 -9.98 6.38 -7.38
C TYR A 309 -8.83 5.45 -7.77
N GLY A 310 -8.44 5.39 -9.04
CA GLY A 310 -7.24 4.71 -9.49
C GLY A 310 -5.99 5.20 -8.74
N PHE A 311 -5.84 6.52 -8.58
CA PHE A 311 -4.79 7.08 -7.75
C PHE A 311 -4.92 6.70 -6.27
N LEU A 312 -6.11 6.82 -5.66
CA LEU A 312 -6.31 6.43 -4.26
C LEU A 312 -5.95 4.97 -4.00
N PHE A 313 -6.48 4.03 -4.80
CA PHE A 313 -6.20 2.60 -4.69
C PHE A 313 -4.72 2.28 -4.93
N SER A 314 -4.03 3.05 -5.79
CA SER A 314 -2.58 2.89 -5.97
C SER A 314 -1.79 3.14 -4.68
N ILE A 315 -2.27 4.01 -3.78
CA ILE A 315 -1.64 4.23 -2.47
C ILE A 315 -1.68 2.95 -1.64
N LEU A 316 -2.84 2.28 -1.57
CA LEU A 316 -3.01 1.03 -0.83
C LEU A 316 -2.12 -0.07 -1.42
N LEU A 317 -2.20 -0.26 -2.73
CA LEU A 317 -1.50 -1.34 -3.43
C LEU A 317 0.02 -1.18 -3.35
N THR A 318 0.53 0.04 -3.54
CA THR A 318 1.97 0.29 -3.45
C THR A 318 2.48 0.26 -2.01
N GLY A 319 1.70 0.72 -1.04
CA GLY A 319 2.04 0.59 0.38
C GLY A 319 2.15 -0.88 0.80
N MET A 320 1.17 -1.70 0.40
CA MET A 320 1.18 -3.14 0.66
C MET A 320 2.37 -3.85 0.00
N LEU A 321 2.60 -3.61 -1.29
CA LEU A 321 3.74 -4.17 -2.03
C LEU A 321 5.07 -3.82 -1.36
N GLU A 322 5.28 -2.54 -1.05
CA GLU A 322 6.48 -2.07 -0.37
C GLU A 322 6.67 -2.76 0.99
N GLY A 323 5.59 -2.88 1.77
CA GLY A 323 5.63 -3.58 3.06
C GLY A 323 6.06 -5.03 2.96
N PHE A 324 5.50 -5.80 2.03
CA PHE A 324 5.92 -7.18 1.83
C PHE A 324 7.37 -7.27 1.34
N MET A 325 7.75 -6.47 0.35
CA MET A 325 9.11 -6.50 -0.22
C MET A 325 10.18 -6.10 0.79
N PHE A 326 9.92 -5.07 1.59
CA PHE A 326 10.84 -4.60 2.63
C PHE A 326 10.95 -5.59 3.77
N THR A 327 9.82 -6.15 4.21
CA THR A 327 9.82 -7.16 5.26
C THR A 327 10.55 -8.42 4.80
N TYR A 328 10.30 -8.87 3.57
CA TYR A 328 11.03 -9.99 2.99
C TYR A 328 12.53 -9.70 2.90
N ALA A 329 12.92 -8.50 2.45
CA ALA A 329 14.34 -8.12 2.37
C ALA A 329 15.04 -8.31 3.72
N ILE A 330 14.45 -7.76 4.79
CA ILE A 330 15.07 -7.77 6.12
C ILE A 330 14.96 -9.12 6.83
N LEU A 331 13.80 -9.78 6.76
CA LEU A 331 13.52 -10.95 7.61
C LEU A 331 13.97 -12.27 7.01
N LYS A 332 14.12 -12.40 5.69
CA LYS A 332 14.40 -13.68 5.02
C LYS A 332 15.63 -14.43 5.57
N ASN A 333 16.63 -13.69 6.05
CA ASN A 333 17.86 -14.24 6.60
C ASN A 333 17.81 -14.39 8.13
N GLU A 334 16.78 -13.82 8.78
CA GLU A 334 16.67 -13.68 10.24
C GLU A 334 15.63 -14.63 10.85
N ILE A 335 14.62 -15.06 10.10
CA ILE A 335 13.51 -15.87 10.61
C ILE A 335 13.27 -17.09 9.70
N LEU A 336 13.24 -18.28 10.32
CA LEU A 336 13.01 -19.56 9.63
C LEU A 336 11.66 -19.59 8.90
N GLY A 337 11.67 -19.96 7.63
CA GLY A 337 10.47 -20.14 6.80
C GLY A 337 9.61 -18.89 6.58
N ILE A 338 10.10 -17.69 6.96
CA ILE A 338 9.37 -16.43 6.82
C ILE A 338 9.08 -16.10 5.36
N ASP A 339 9.98 -16.49 4.45
CA ASP A 339 9.88 -16.24 3.02
C ASP A 339 8.70 -17.01 2.39
N GLU A 340 8.48 -18.26 2.80
CA GLU A 340 7.33 -19.06 2.35
C GLU A 340 6.01 -18.48 2.89
N GLN A 341 5.97 -18.14 4.17
CA GLN A 341 4.78 -17.58 4.79
C GLN A 341 4.43 -16.21 4.21
N LEU A 342 5.39 -15.30 4.10
CA LEU A 342 5.21 -13.98 3.49
C LEU A 342 4.74 -14.09 2.04
N ARG A 343 5.31 -15.01 1.27
CA ARG A 343 4.91 -15.29 -0.12
C ARG A 343 3.47 -15.77 -0.21
N LYS A 344 3.07 -16.74 0.62
CA LYS A 344 1.67 -17.23 0.68
C LYS A 344 0.69 -16.11 1.02
N THR A 345 1.01 -15.30 2.03
CA THR A 345 0.18 -14.16 2.44
C THR A 345 0.10 -13.09 1.36
N PHE A 346 1.22 -12.75 0.71
CA PHE A 346 1.27 -11.79 -0.38
C PHE A 346 0.48 -12.26 -1.61
N SER A 347 0.65 -13.51 -2.02
CA SER A 347 -0.13 -14.10 -3.13
C SER A 347 -1.64 -14.09 -2.84
N ALA A 348 -2.05 -14.38 -1.60
CA ALA A 348 -3.44 -14.30 -1.19
C ALA A 348 -3.96 -12.85 -1.23
N ALA A 349 -3.17 -11.88 -0.77
CA ALA A 349 -3.52 -10.47 -0.80
C ALA A 349 -3.66 -9.93 -2.23
N ILE A 350 -2.75 -10.30 -3.15
CA ILE A 350 -2.87 -9.96 -4.58
C ILE A 350 -4.16 -10.56 -5.15
N PHE A 351 -4.41 -11.84 -4.92
CA PHE A 351 -5.61 -12.51 -5.44
C PHE A 351 -6.90 -11.81 -4.99
N ALA A 352 -7.01 -11.50 -3.70
CA ALA A 352 -8.17 -10.80 -3.15
C ALA A 352 -8.31 -9.37 -3.71
N THR A 353 -7.20 -8.63 -3.81
CA THR A 353 -7.22 -7.23 -4.27
C THR A 353 -7.53 -7.13 -5.75
N VAL A 354 -6.85 -7.90 -6.60
CA VAL A 354 -7.10 -7.93 -8.05
C VAL A 354 -8.50 -8.45 -8.34
N GLY A 355 -8.94 -9.51 -7.64
CA GLY A 355 -10.29 -10.03 -7.77
C GLY A 355 -11.35 -9.01 -7.39
N GLY A 356 -11.15 -8.28 -6.28
CA GLY A 356 -12.04 -7.22 -5.83
C GLY A 356 -12.13 -6.04 -6.81
N ILE A 357 -10.98 -5.53 -7.28
CA ILE A 357 -10.93 -4.45 -8.28
C ILE A 357 -11.60 -4.90 -9.58
N ALA A 358 -11.32 -6.11 -10.06
CA ALA A 358 -11.91 -6.64 -11.28
C ALA A 358 -13.44 -6.74 -11.16
N LEU A 359 -13.95 -7.18 -10.01
CA LEU A 359 -15.39 -7.27 -9.76
C LEU A 359 -16.00 -5.87 -9.75
N LEU A 360 -15.41 -4.91 -9.04
CA LEU A 360 -15.90 -3.52 -9.01
C LEU A 360 -15.90 -2.88 -10.39
N LEU A 361 -14.76 -2.86 -11.09
CA LEU A 361 -14.66 -2.24 -12.41
C LEU A 361 -15.59 -2.90 -13.43
N THR A 362 -15.70 -4.22 -13.43
CA THR A 362 -16.58 -4.92 -14.37
C THR A 362 -18.04 -4.69 -14.03
N SER A 363 -18.39 -4.57 -12.74
CA SER A 363 -19.74 -4.16 -12.32
C SER A 363 -20.09 -2.80 -12.88
N GLU A 364 -19.22 -1.80 -12.68
CA GLU A 364 -19.45 -0.44 -13.18
C GLU A 364 -19.52 -0.37 -14.72
N ILE A 365 -18.62 -1.08 -15.41
CA ILE A 365 -18.62 -1.10 -16.87
C ILE A 365 -19.93 -1.71 -17.40
N ILE A 366 -20.36 -2.84 -16.85
CA ILE A 366 -21.57 -3.53 -17.31
C ILE A 366 -22.83 -2.73 -16.95
N GLU A 367 -22.90 -2.15 -15.75
CA GLU A 367 -24.00 -1.27 -15.33
C GLU A 367 -24.13 -0.06 -16.29
N GLY A 368 -22.99 0.51 -16.71
CA GLY A 368 -22.97 1.62 -17.68
C GLY A 368 -23.47 1.25 -19.09
N PHE A 369 -23.53 -0.03 -19.46
CA PHE A 369 -24.11 -0.49 -20.73
C PHE A 369 -25.52 -1.06 -20.60
N VAL A 370 -25.84 -1.68 -19.46
CA VAL A 370 -27.10 -2.36 -19.21
C VAL A 370 -27.58 -2.00 -17.80
N PRO A 371 -28.70 -1.26 -17.66
CA PRO A 371 -29.28 -0.94 -16.36
C PRO A 371 -29.61 -2.22 -15.56
N GLY A 372 -29.12 -2.33 -14.33
CA GLY A 372 -29.25 -3.53 -13.47
C GLY A 372 -28.21 -4.64 -13.74
N GLY A 373 -27.20 -4.35 -14.57
CA GLY A 373 -26.17 -5.30 -15.00
C GLY A 373 -25.13 -5.71 -13.96
N GLY A 374 -25.03 -5.01 -12.82
CA GLY A 374 -24.03 -5.26 -11.79
C GLY A 374 -24.15 -6.63 -11.11
N LEU A 375 -25.37 -7.16 -10.97
CA LEU A 375 -25.59 -8.55 -10.51
C LEU A 375 -25.08 -9.57 -11.54
N VAL A 376 -25.23 -9.26 -12.83
CA VAL A 376 -24.70 -10.09 -13.92
C VAL A 376 -23.17 -10.02 -13.92
N ALA A 377 -22.57 -8.86 -13.64
CA ALA A 377 -21.13 -8.71 -13.49
C ALA A 377 -20.56 -9.57 -12.36
N GLY A 378 -21.27 -9.67 -11.23
CA GLY A 378 -20.91 -10.57 -10.13
C GLY A 378 -20.83 -12.04 -10.55
N VAL A 379 -21.72 -12.50 -11.45
CA VAL A 379 -21.66 -13.86 -12.01
C VAL A 379 -20.55 -13.97 -13.07
N VAL A 380 -20.44 -12.99 -13.97
CA VAL A 380 -19.47 -12.96 -15.08
C VAL A 380 -18.03 -12.94 -14.59
N VAL A 381 -17.74 -12.24 -13.48
CA VAL A 381 -16.38 -12.18 -12.91
C VAL A 381 -16.21 -13.14 -11.74
N GLY A 382 -17.21 -13.21 -10.85
CA GLY A 382 -17.12 -14.02 -9.64
C GLY A 382 -17.08 -15.52 -9.93
N ALA A 383 -17.89 -16.03 -10.86
CA ALA A 383 -17.89 -17.46 -11.17
C ALA A 383 -16.56 -17.93 -11.78
N PRO A 384 -15.96 -17.22 -12.77
CA PRO A 384 -14.61 -17.53 -13.22
C PRO A 384 -13.54 -17.39 -12.14
N LEU A 385 -13.59 -16.37 -11.27
CA LEU A 385 -12.61 -16.23 -10.17
C LEU A 385 -12.63 -17.43 -9.22
N VAL A 386 -13.80 -18.03 -8.98
CA VAL A 386 -13.95 -19.24 -8.15
C VAL A 386 -13.47 -20.48 -8.89
N ILE A 387 -13.90 -20.68 -10.13
CA ILE A 387 -13.56 -21.86 -10.95
C ILE A 387 -12.05 -21.88 -11.27
N LEU A 388 -11.52 -20.74 -11.70
CA LEU A 388 -10.11 -20.56 -12.08
C LEU A 388 -9.23 -20.18 -10.88
N ARG A 389 -9.73 -20.31 -9.65
CA ARG A 389 -8.95 -19.98 -8.44
C ARG A 389 -7.60 -20.67 -8.43
N ARG A 390 -7.56 -21.98 -8.68
CA ARG A 390 -6.30 -22.76 -8.66
C ARG A 390 -5.28 -22.26 -9.70
N PRO A 391 -5.60 -22.15 -11.00
CA PRO A 391 -4.64 -21.66 -11.99
C PRO A 391 -4.25 -20.20 -11.76
N ILE A 392 -5.18 -19.32 -11.36
CA ILE A 392 -4.84 -17.92 -11.03
C ILE A 392 -3.89 -17.87 -9.84
N PHE A 393 -4.15 -18.63 -8.78
CA PHE A 393 -3.29 -18.68 -7.61
C PHE A 393 -1.90 -19.23 -7.96
N GLY A 394 -1.82 -20.27 -8.82
CA GLY A 394 -0.55 -20.77 -9.34
C GLY A 394 0.23 -19.71 -10.13
N ALA A 395 -0.44 -18.94 -11.01
CA ALA A 395 0.20 -17.85 -11.74
C ALA A 395 0.71 -16.74 -10.79
N ILE A 396 -0.06 -16.37 -9.77
CA ILE A 396 0.35 -15.39 -8.77
C ILE A 396 1.51 -15.92 -7.93
N GLN A 397 1.52 -17.21 -7.58
CA GLN A 397 2.63 -17.83 -6.84
C GLN A 397 3.91 -17.84 -7.67
N ASN A 398 3.82 -18.14 -8.97
CA ASN A 398 4.96 -18.07 -9.89
C ASN A 398 5.48 -16.63 -10.03
N PHE A 399 4.58 -15.66 -10.16
CA PHE A 399 4.98 -14.25 -10.15
C PHE A 399 5.63 -13.86 -8.82
N SER A 400 5.07 -14.33 -7.70
CA SER A 400 5.58 -14.05 -6.37
C SER A 400 6.92 -14.73 -6.09
N SER A 401 7.20 -15.92 -6.64
CA SER A 401 8.51 -16.58 -6.50
C SER A 401 9.61 -15.88 -7.29
N VAL A 402 9.26 -15.20 -8.39
CA VAL A 402 10.19 -14.32 -9.11
C VAL A 402 10.53 -13.06 -8.29
N LEU A 403 9.54 -12.51 -7.56
CA LEU A 403 9.72 -11.32 -6.73
C LEU A 403 10.41 -11.62 -5.39
N MET A 404 9.97 -12.67 -4.71
CA MET A 404 10.43 -13.15 -3.41
C MET A 404 10.90 -14.60 -3.56
N PRO A 405 12.13 -14.82 -4.07
CA PRO A 405 12.69 -16.16 -4.21
C PRO A 405 12.85 -16.83 -2.85
N GLU A 406 13.03 -18.14 -2.88
CA GLU A 406 13.29 -18.91 -1.66
C GLU A 406 14.63 -18.50 -1.07
N ALA A 407 14.65 -18.27 0.24
CA ALA A 407 15.83 -17.80 0.95
C ALA A 407 15.97 -18.55 2.27
N PHE A 408 17.22 -18.86 2.61
CA PHE A 408 17.55 -19.64 3.78
C PHE A 408 18.23 -18.77 4.82
N THR A 409 17.80 -18.92 6.07
CA THR A 409 18.50 -18.38 7.24
C THR A 409 19.90 -18.98 7.38
N ALA A 410 20.74 -18.39 8.24
CA ALA A 410 22.07 -18.93 8.50
C ALA A 410 22.04 -20.37 9.05
N ALA A 411 21.03 -20.72 9.86
CA ALA A 411 20.85 -22.07 10.38
C ALA A 411 20.47 -23.06 9.26
N GLU A 412 19.57 -22.68 8.37
CA GLU A 412 19.17 -23.52 7.24
C GLU A 412 20.30 -23.70 6.23
N LYS A 413 21.09 -22.65 5.95
CA LYS A 413 22.29 -22.75 5.11
C LYS A 413 23.31 -23.71 5.72
N SER A 414 23.59 -23.57 7.02
CA SER A 414 24.50 -24.48 7.72
C SER A 414 24.02 -25.93 7.69
N TYR A 415 22.70 -26.16 7.78
CA TYR A 415 22.13 -27.51 7.65
C TYR A 415 22.23 -28.03 6.21
N LEU A 416 21.93 -27.20 5.21
CA LEU A 416 22.03 -27.56 3.80
C LEU A 416 23.46 -27.90 3.40
N GLU A 417 24.46 -27.14 3.87
CA GLU A 417 25.89 -27.46 3.66
C GLU A 417 26.24 -28.84 4.26
N ALA A 418 25.75 -29.14 5.46
CA ALA A 418 25.95 -30.46 6.07
C ALA A 418 25.23 -31.59 5.33
N TYR A 419 24.05 -31.30 4.79
CA TYR A 419 23.28 -32.24 3.98
C TYR A 419 23.93 -32.50 2.63
N GLU A 420 24.45 -31.46 1.97
CA GLU A 420 25.24 -31.53 0.74
C GLU A 420 26.46 -32.44 0.92
N ILE A 421 27.21 -32.27 2.01
CA ILE A 421 28.34 -33.14 2.35
C ILE A 421 27.88 -34.60 2.56
N ALA A 422 26.78 -34.81 3.28
CA ALA A 422 26.23 -36.15 3.49
C ALA A 422 25.63 -36.79 2.22
N MET A 423 25.34 -35.99 1.20
CA MET A 423 24.79 -36.42 -0.09
C MET A 423 25.84 -36.51 -1.20
N GLU A 424 27.13 -36.31 -0.89
CA GLU A 424 28.22 -36.39 -1.87
C GLU A 424 28.20 -37.73 -2.63
N ASP A 425 27.99 -38.84 -1.92
CA ASP A 425 27.90 -40.20 -2.48
C ASP A 425 26.47 -40.59 -2.91
N ARG A 426 25.51 -39.65 -2.92
CA ARG A 426 24.08 -39.82 -3.26
C ARG A 426 23.32 -40.86 -2.40
N VAL A 427 23.90 -41.35 -1.31
CA VAL A 427 23.29 -42.31 -0.39
C VAL A 427 23.59 -41.87 1.04
N ILE A 428 22.54 -41.57 1.82
CA ILE A 428 22.70 -41.24 3.23
C ILE A 428 22.67 -42.50 4.07
N THR A 429 23.77 -42.75 4.79
CA THR A 429 23.91 -43.84 5.76
C THR A 429 23.17 -43.55 7.07
N ASP A 430 22.97 -44.59 7.90
CA ASP A 430 22.33 -44.44 9.21
C ASP A 430 23.10 -43.51 10.16
N GLU A 431 24.43 -43.47 10.06
CA GLU A 431 25.28 -42.60 10.89
C GLU A 431 25.20 -41.14 10.42
N GLU A 432 25.23 -40.88 9.12
CA GLU A 432 25.00 -39.54 8.56
C GLU A 432 23.59 -39.04 8.90
N ARG A 433 22.58 -39.90 8.86
CA ARG A 433 21.22 -39.55 9.27
C ARG A 433 21.14 -39.14 10.75
N LYS A 434 21.85 -39.85 11.64
CA LYS A 434 21.95 -39.47 13.06
C LYS A 434 22.67 -38.14 13.24
N PHE A 435 23.75 -37.92 12.49
CA PHE A 435 24.51 -36.67 12.52
C PHE A 435 23.67 -35.49 12.04
N LEU A 436 22.95 -35.61 10.93
CA LEU A 436 22.03 -34.61 10.41
C LEU A 436 20.91 -34.30 11.41
N ARG A 437 20.30 -35.31 12.04
CA ARG A 437 19.30 -35.09 13.10
C ARG A 437 19.86 -34.32 14.29
N LEU A 438 21.12 -34.59 14.67
CA LEU A 438 21.78 -33.89 15.76
C LEU A 438 22.11 -32.44 15.40
N GLN A 439 22.55 -32.19 14.16
CA GLN A 439 22.72 -30.84 13.63
C GLN A 439 21.41 -30.07 13.59
N ALA A 440 20.34 -30.64 13.03
CA ALA A 440 19.02 -30.03 12.98
C ALA A 440 18.55 -29.63 14.37
N LYS A 441 18.69 -30.52 15.36
CA LYS A 441 18.34 -30.23 16.76
C LYS A 441 19.20 -29.11 17.36
N THR A 442 20.50 -29.07 17.04
CA THR A 442 21.43 -28.05 17.52
C THR A 442 21.13 -26.67 16.91
N LEU A 443 20.70 -26.65 15.64
CA LEU A 443 20.32 -25.46 14.89
C LEU A 443 18.86 -25.02 15.17
N GLY A 444 18.10 -25.80 15.95
CA GLY A 444 16.71 -25.52 16.31
C GLY A 444 15.71 -25.75 15.17
N LEU A 445 16.06 -26.59 14.19
CA LEU A 445 15.20 -26.95 13.07
C LEU A 445 14.24 -28.08 13.47
N ASP A 446 12.96 -27.94 13.11
CA ASP A 446 11.98 -29.01 13.27
C ASP A 446 12.03 -30.03 12.12
N GLU A 447 11.44 -31.22 12.32
CA GLU A 447 11.48 -32.29 11.32
C GLU A 447 10.77 -31.93 10.01
N ALA A 448 9.71 -31.11 10.08
CA ALA A 448 8.98 -30.68 8.88
C ALA A 448 9.86 -29.75 8.02
N ARG A 449 10.62 -28.85 8.66
CA ARG A 449 11.53 -27.94 7.99
C ARG A 449 12.75 -28.66 7.45
N VAL A 450 13.29 -29.63 8.19
CA VAL A 450 14.34 -30.52 7.69
C VAL A 450 13.88 -31.23 6.41
N GLY A 451 12.72 -31.88 6.44
CA GLY A 451 12.18 -32.58 5.27
C GLY A 451 11.98 -31.64 4.08
N HIS A 452 11.59 -30.39 4.33
CA HIS A 452 11.50 -29.37 3.29
C HIS A 452 12.86 -28.99 2.67
N LEU A 453 13.90 -28.80 3.50
CA LEU A 453 15.25 -28.47 3.04
C LEU A 453 15.86 -29.60 2.20
N GLU A 454 15.73 -30.84 2.65
CA GLU A 454 16.22 -32.02 1.94
C GLU A 454 15.49 -32.17 0.58
N ALA A 455 14.15 -32.10 0.58
CA ALA A 455 13.37 -32.17 -0.66
C ALA A 455 13.61 -30.98 -1.60
N TRP A 456 14.05 -29.82 -1.08
CA TRP A 456 14.48 -28.70 -1.91
C TRP A 456 15.81 -29.00 -2.60
N TYR A 457 16.80 -29.51 -1.85
CA TYR A 457 18.11 -29.86 -2.37
C TYR A 457 18.03 -30.99 -3.42
N ASP A 458 17.26 -32.04 -3.12
CA ASP A 458 17.05 -33.17 -4.04
C ASP A 458 16.40 -32.73 -5.37
N ARG A 459 15.49 -31.74 -5.32
CA ARG A 459 14.90 -31.16 -6.53
C ARG A 459 15.92 -30.39 -7.36
N GLN A 460 16.87 -29.69 -6.73
CA GLN A 460 17.93 -29.00 -7.48
C GLN A 460 18.85 -30.00 -8.19
N LEU A 461 19.26 -31.07 -7.51
CA LEU A 461 20.02 -32.17 -8.10
C LEU A 461 19.33 -32.76 -9.33
N SER A 462 18.01 -32.97 -9.27
CA SER A 462 17.25 -33.49 -10.42
C SER A 462 17.13 -32.51 -11.59
N SER A 463 17.24 -31.20 -11.33
CA SER A 463 17.11 -30.16 -12.36
C SER A 463 18.43 -29.82 -13.07
N GLU A 464 19.58 -30.21 -12.51
CA GLU A 464 20.89 -30.07 -13.16
C GLU A 464 21.21 -31.26 -14.09
N GLU A 465 20.43 -32.34 -14.03
CA GLU A 465 20.57 -33.54 -14.87
C GLU A 465 19.72 -33.49 -16.16
N GLU A 466 18.86 -32.47 -16.34
CA GLU A 466 18.15 -32.12 -17.59
C GLU A 466 18.79 -30.90 -18.28
#